data_AF-A0A7J8NQV0-F1
#
_entry.id   AF-A0A7J8NQV0-F1
#
_cell.length_a   1.000
_cell.length_b   1.000
_cell.length_c   1.000
_cell.angle_alpha   90.00
_cell.angle_beta   90.00
_cell.angle_gamma   90.00
#
_symmetry.space_group_name_H-M   'P 1'
#
loop_
_entity.id
_entity.type
_entity.pdbx_description
1 polymer ?
#
loop_
_entity_poly.entity_id
_entity_poly.type
_entity_poly.pdbx_seq_one_letter_code
_entity_poly.pdbx_strand_id
1 'polypeptide(L)'
;MSLGLPVAATVNCADNTGAKNLYIISVKGIKGRLNRLPSACVGDMVMATVKKGKPDLRKKVLPAVIVRQRKPWRRKDGVYMYFEDNAGVIVNPKGEMKGKPTQFIVFIISSYKF
;
A
#
# COMPACT_ATOMS: atom_id res chain seq x y z
N MET A 1 -4.40 6.04 13.26
CA MET A 1 -4.58 5.90 11.80
C MET A 1 -5.78 4.99 11.55
N SER A 2 -6.63 5.32 10.58
CA SER A 2 -7.81 4.51 10.25
C SER A 2 -7.41 3.37 9.32
N LEU A 3 -7.67 2.12 9.71
CA LEU A 3 -7.46 0.97 8.82
C LEU A 3 -8.54 0.94 7.74
N GLY A 4 -8.14 0.81 6.47
CA GLY A 4 -9.07 0.84 5.34
C GLY A 4 -8.69 -0.04 4.18
N LEU A 5 -7.62 -0.83 4.31
CA LEU A 5 -7.20 -1.82 3.32
C LEU A 5 -7.14 -3.19 3.99
N PRO A 6 -8.25 -3.95 4.02
CA PRO A 6 -8.21 -5.32 4.52
C PRO A 6 -7.38 -6.22 3.60
N VAL A 7 -6.99 -7.39 4.12
CA VAL A 7 -6.55 -8.50 3.26
C VAL A 7 -7.58 -8.79 2.17
N ALA A 8 -7.13 -9.28 1.03
CA ALA A 8 -7.89 -9.42 -0.22
C ALA A 8 -8.26 -8.11 -0.94
N ALA A 9 -7.90 -6.93 -0.40
CA ALA A 9 -8.03 -5.68 -1.15
C ALA A 9 -7.02 -5.64 -2.31
N THR A 10 -7.45 -5.05 -3.43
CA THR A 10 -6.59 -4.74 -4.57
C THR A 10 -6.28 -3.25 -4.58
N VAL A 11 -5.01 -2.89 -4.69
CA VAL A 11 -4.52 -1.51 -4.74
C VAL A 11 -3.67 -1.29 -5.99
N ASN A 12 -3.57 -0.03 -6.41
CA ASN A 12 -2.73 0.35 -7.53
C ASN A 12 -1.25 0.27 -7.14
N CYS A 13 -0.39 -0.04 -8.10
CA CYS A 13 1.05 0.01 -7.92
C CYS A 13 1.55 1.40 -8.32
N ALA A 14 2.13 2.15 -7.37
CA ALA A 14 2.69 3.47 -7.61
C ALA A 14 4.21 3.40 -7.88
N ASP A 15 4.67 2.33 -8.51
CA ASP A 15 6.08 2.12 -8.83
C ASP A 15 6.30 1.88 -10.32
N ASN A 16 7.55 2.06 -10.75
CA ASN A 16 7.98 1.82 -12.12
C ASN A 16 8.51 0.39 -12.34
N THR A 17 8.21 -0.56 -11.43
CA THR A 17 8.70 -1.95 -11.56
C THR A 17 8.01 -2.71 -12.70
N GLY A 18 6.85 -2.21 -13.16
CA GLY A 18 6.01 -2.83 -14.18
C GLY A 18 4.85 -3.65 -13.61
N ALA A 19 4.62 -3.58 -12.29
CA ALA A 19 3.37 -3.99 -11.68
C ALA A 19 2.31 -2.88 -11.88
N LYS A 20 1.05 -3.27 -12.09
CA LYS A 20 -0.09 -2.34 -12.17
C LYS A 20 -1.00 -2.45 -10.96
N ASN A 21 -1.34 -3.68 -10.57
CA ASN A 21 -2.24 -3.95 -9.45
C ASN A 21 -1.59 -4.91 -8.46
N LEU A 22 -1.64 -4.54 -7.19
CA LEU A 22 -1.18 -5.32 -6.04
C LEU A 22 -2.39 -5.87 -5.29
N TYR A 23 -2.34 -7.14 -4.92
CA TYR A 23 -3.37 -7.82 -4.14
C TYR A 23 -2.80 -8.18 -2.77
N ILE A 24 -3.41 -7.66 -1.70
CA ILE A 24 -2.93 -7.80 -0.33
C ILE A 24 -3.27 -9.20 0.19
N ILE A 25 -2.24 -9.91 0.68
CA ILE A 25 -2.36 -11.26 1.23
C ILE A 25 -2.27 -11.22 2.75
N SER A 26 -1.32 -10.45 3.29
CA SER A 26 -1.15 -10.29 4.73
C SER A 26 -0.60 -8.92 5.07
N VAL A 27 -0.79 -8.52 6.32
CA VAL A 27 -0.28 -7.26 6.87
C VAL A 27 0.75 -7.59 7.96
N LYS A 28 1.93 -7.01 7.87
CA LYS A 28 3.01 -7.27 8.83
C LYS A 28 2.69 -6.63 10.18
N GLY A 29 3.01 -7.32 11.27
CA GLY A 29 2.85 -6.80 12.64
C GLY A 29 1.43 -6.81 13.19
N ILE A 30 0.45 -7.35 12.47
CA ILE A 30 -0.92 -7.48 12.97
C ILE A 30 -1.14 -8.84 13.62
N LYS A 31 -1.55 -8.81 14.90
CA LYS A 31 -2.04 -10.01 15.60
C LYS A 31 -3.44 -10.36 15.09
N GLY A 32 -3.64 -11.62 14.71
CA GLY A 32 -4.94 -12.14 14.34
C GLY A 32 -5.94 -12.05 15.50
N ARG A 33 -7.20 -11.77 15.18
CA ARG A 33 -8.33 -11.87 16.12
C ARG A 33 -9.46 -12.62 15.43
N LEU A 34 -10.18 -13.45 16.18
CA LEU A 34 -11.33 -14.21 15.67
C LEU A 34 -12.30 -13.28 14.92
N ASN A 35 -12.67 -13.70 13.70
CA ASN A 35 -13.59 -12.98 12.80
C ASN A 35 -13.15 -11.55 12.42
N ARG A 36 -11.85 -11.22 12.53
CA ARG A 36 -11.31 -9.94 12.08
C ARG A 36 -10.31 -10.13 10.96
N LEU A 37 -10.59 -9.51 9.81
CA LEU A 37 -9.64 -9.43 8.72
C LEU A 37 -8.49 -8.48 9.09
N PRO A 38 -7.22 -8.93 8.99
CA PRO A 38 -6.08 -8.03 9.10
C PRO A 38 -6.22 -6.90 8.08
N SER A 39 -5.94 -5.68 8.51
CA SER A 39 -6.15 -4.49 7.68
C SER A 39 -5.00 -3.51 7.84
N ALA A 40 -4.59 -2.90 6.74
CA ALA A 40 -3.51 -1.93 6.68
C ALA A 40 -4.04 -0.49 6.56
N CYS A 41 -3.16 0.46 6.88
CA CYS A 41 -3.27 1.88 6.59
C CYS A 41 -2.00 2.39 5.88
N VAL A 42 -1.97 3.68 5.54
CA VAL A 42 -0.80 4.33 4.94
C VAL A 42 0.43 4.14 5.83
N GLY A 43 1.55 3.73 5.25
CA GLY A 43 2.82 3.46 5.93
C GLY A 43 3.02 2.01 6.38
N ASP A 44 1.99 1.18 6.38
CA ASP A 44 2.11 -0.22 6.79
C ASP A 44 2.77 -1.08 5.69
N MET A 45 3.59 -2.04 6.14
CA MET A 45 4.16 -3.06 5.27
C MET A 45 3.19 -4.24 5.12
N VAL A 46 2.89 -4.60 3.88
CA VAL A 46 2.00 -5.70 3.50
C VAL A 46 2.74 -6.71 2.62
N MET A 47 2.32 -7.97 2.64
CA MET A 47 2.68 -8.94 1.62
C MET A 47 1.63 -8.91 0.53
N ALA A 48 2.06 -8.71 -0.72
CA ALA A 48 1.18 -8.60 -1.86
C ALA A 48 1.63 -9.47 -3.04
N THR A 49 0.68 -9.78 -3.92
CA THR A 49 0.95 -10.39 -5.24
C THR A 49 0.56 -9.45 -6.35
N VAL A 50 1.30 -9.50 -7.46
CA VAL A 50 0.94 -8.74 -8.66
C VAL A 50 -0.14 -9.49 -9.44
N LYS A 51 -1.32 -8.91 -9.55
CA LYS A 51 -2.44 -9.47 -10.36
C LYS A 51 -2.33 -9.08 -11.82
N LYS A 52 -2.00 -7.81 -12.08
CA LYS A 52 -1.81 -7.23 -13.42
C LYS A 52 -0.43 -6.56 -13.48
N GLY A 53 0.34 -6.84 -14.53
CA GLY A 53 1.71 -6.33 -14.70
C GLY A 53 2.58 -7.27 -15.53
N LYS A 54 3.89 -7.03 -15.52
CA LYS A 54 4.89 -7.89 -16.18
C LYS A 54 4.76 -9.35 -15.72
N PRO A 55 4.81 -10.33 -16.64
CA PRO A 55 4.72 -11.76 -16.31
C PRO A 55 5.72 -12.20 -15.23
N ASP A 56 6.95 -11.67 -15.24
CA ASP A 56 8.02 -12.05 -14.32
C ASP A 56 7.75 -11.72 -12.85
N LEU A 57 6.88 -10.73 -12.60
CA LEU A 57 6.48 -10.29 -11.26
C LEU A 57 5.17 -10.94 -10.80
N ARG A 58 4.38 -11.49 -11.72
CA ARG A 58 3.13 -12.17 -11.39
C ARG A 58 3.43 -13.48 -10.65
N LYS A 59 2.48 -13.93 -9.83
CA LYS A 59 2.55 -15.16 -9.03
C LYS A 59 3.65 -15.19 -7.95
N LYS A 60 4.44 -14.13 -7.79
CA LYS A 60 5.41 -13.97 -6.70
C LYS A 60 4.79 -13.16 -5.57
N VAL A 61 5.06 -13.58 -4.33
CA VAL A 61 4.72 -12.82 -3.13
C VAL A 61 5.87 -11.85 -2.86
N LEU A 62 5.54 -10.56 -2.80
CA LEU A 62 6.50 -9.47 -2.63
C LEU A 62 6.04 -8.59 -1.46
N PRO A 63 6.97 -8.07 -0.65
CA PRO A 63 6.62 -7.06 0.33
C PRO A 63 6.33 -5.73 -0.39
N ALA A 64 5.35 -5.00 0.12
CA ALA A 64 4.96 -3.69 -0.37
C ALA A 64 4.61 -2.76 0.80
N VAL A 65 4.71 -1.46 0.59
CA VAL A 65 4.28 -0.44 1.57
C VAL A 65 3.10 0.32 0.98
N ILE A 66 2.06 0.53 1.78
CA ILE A 66 0.92 1.34 1.38
C ILE A 66 1.30 2.82 1.43
N VAL A 67 1.12 3.53 0.32
CA VAL A 67 1.45 4.95 0.19
C VAL A 67 0.21 5.84 0.15
N ARG A 68 -0.90 5.35 -0.40
CA ARG A 68 -2.15 6.10 -0.52
C ARG A 68 -3.34 5.27 -0.08
N GLN A 69 -4.30 5.94 0.55
CA GLN A 69 -5.53 5.37 1.07
C GLN A 69 -6.70 6.33 0.84
N ARG A 70 -7.79 5.81 0.27
CA ARG A 70 -9.03 6.57 0.03
C ARG A 70 -9.86 6.75 1.29
N LYS A 71 -9.81 5.80 2.23
CA LYS A 71 -10.49 5.95 3.52
C LYS A 71 -9.83 7.09 4.31
N PRO A 72 -10.59 8.09 4.75
CA PRO A 72 -10.02 9.20 5.51
C PRO A 72 -9.42 8.74 6.84
N TRP A 73 -8.31 9.38 7.23
CA TRP A 73 -7.75 9.25 8.57
C TRP A 73 -7.50 10.63 9.18
N ARG A 74 -7.63 10.69 10.50
CA ARG A 74 -7.40 11.91 11.27
C ARG A 74 -5.91 12.01 11.63
N ARG A 75 -5.31 13.16 11.32
CA ARG A 75 -3.97 13.54 11.78
C ARG A 75 -4.02 14.12 13.20
N LYS A 76 -2.85 14.27 13.82
CA LYS A 76 -2.70 14.82 15.18
C LYS A 76 -3.18 16.27 15.30
N ASP A 77 -3.06 17.04 14.22
CA ASP A 77 -3.53 18.43 14.10
C ASP A 77 -5.06 18.55 13.93
N GLY A 78 -5.78 17.42 13.85
CA GLY A 78 -7.24 17.39 13.73
C GLY A 78 -7.76 17.39 12.30
N VAL A 79 -6.89 17.57 11.30
CA VAL A 79 -7.25 17.54 9.88
C VAL A 79 -7.50 16.10 9.44
N TYR A 80 -8.53 15.89 8.61
CA TYR A 80 -8.77 14.63 7.94
C TYR A 80 -8.04 14.63 6.59
N MET A 81 -7.29 13.58 6.32
CA MET A 81 -6.63 13.39 5.03
C MET A 81 -7.20 12.16 4.33
N TYR A 82 -7.32 12.24 3.01
CA TYR A 82 -7.64 11.11 2.15
C TYR A 82 -7.04 11.33 0.76
N PHE A 83 -6.88 10.24 0.02
CA PHE A 83 -6.44 10.26 -1.37
C PHE A 83 -7.56 9.84 -2.31
N GLU A 84 -7.41 10.12 -3.60
CA GLU A 84 -8.36 9.70 -4.63
C GLU A 84 -8.42 8.17 -4.78
N ASP A 85 -7.27 7.51 -4.72
CA ASP A 85 -7.12 6.07 -4.91
C ASP A 85 -6.29 5.41 -3.80
N ASN A 86 -6.34 4.08 -3.77
CA ASN A 86 -5.48 3.28 -2.92
C ASN A 86 -4.26 2.83 -3.73
N ALA A 87 -3.06 3.08 -3.21
CA ALA A 87 -1.83 2.69 -3.89
C ALA A 87 -0.76 2.19 -2.93
N GLY A 88 0.07 1.28 -3.43
CA GLY A 88 1.24 0.74 -2.73
C GLY A 88 2.48 0.68 -3.63
N VAL A 89 3.64 0.54 -3.02
CA VAL A 89 4.94 0.45 -3.69
C VAL A 89 5.62 -0.84 -3.29
N ILE A 90 6.20 -1.58 -4.24
CA ILE A 90 6.95 -2.80 -3.94
C ILE A 90 8.29 -2.44 -3.30
N VAL A 91 8.60 -3.12 -2.20
CA VAL A 91 9.83 -2.94 -1.44
C VAL A 91 10.61 -4.26 -1.35
N ASN A 92 11.85 -4.17 -0.90
CA ASN A 92 12.68 -5.30 -0.52
C ASN A 92 12.41 -5.66 0.95
N PRO A 93 12.86 -6.84 1.43
CA PRO A 93 12.69 -7.24 2.84
C PRO A 93 13.32 -6.27 3.84
N LYS A 94 14.35 -5.50 3.43
CA LYS A 94 14.97 -4.42 4.21
C LYS A 94 14.12 -3.14 4.31
N GLY A 95 12.99 -3.07 3.58
CA GLY A 95 12.13 -1.89 3.51
C GLY A 95 12.53 -0.88 2.43
N GLU A 96 13.65 -1.11 1.73
CA GLU A 96 14.09 -0.28 0.60
C GLU A 96 13.20 -0.50 -0.62
N MET A 97 12.84 0.56 -1.32
CA MET A 97 12.04 0.45 -2.53
C MET A 97 12.84 -0.20 -3.66
N LYS A 98 12.16 -1.01 -4.48
CA LYS A 98 12.76 -1.58 -5.68
C LYS A 98 12.80 -0.61 -6.86
N GLY A 99 11.91 0.39 -6.85
CA GLY A 99 11.82 1.46 -7.87
C GLY A 99 12.71 2.67 -7.58
N LYS A 100 12.67 3.68 -8.47
CA LYS A 100 13.47 4.92 -8.29
C LYS A 100 12.91 5.78 -7.13
N PRO A 101 13.75 6.29 -6.21
CA PRO A 101 13.30 6.99 -5.01
C PRO A 101 12.63 8.34 -5.26
N THR A 102 12.96 9.02 -6.37
CA THR A 102 12.42 10.35 -6.72
C THR A 102 10.90 10.37 -6.92
N GLN A 103 10.27 9.25 -7.28
CA GLN A 103 8.81 9.19 -7.44
C GLN A 103 8.06 9.06 -6.10
N PHE A 104 8.69 8.50 -5.07
CA PHE A 104 8.05 8.30 -3.76
C PHE A 104 7.63 9.61 -3.10
N ILE A 105 8.50 10.62 -3.15
CA ILE A 105 8.22 11.95 -2.59
C ILE A 105 7.09 12.61 -3.39
N VAL A 106 7.17 12.63 -4.72
CA VAL A 106 6.17 13.29 -5.58
C VAL A 106 4.76 12.71 -5.39
N PHE A 107 4.63 11.39 -5.25
CA PHE A 107 3.31 10.74 -5.06
C PHE A 107 2.71 10.92 -3.66
N ILE A 108 3.53 11.20 -2.65
CA ILE A 108 3.04 11.51 -1.30
C ILE A 108 2.45 12.92 -1.27
N ILE A 109 3.11 13.92 -1.87
CA ILE A 109 2.68 15.33 -1.81
C ILE A 109 1.63 15.75 -2.86
N SER A 110 1.59 15.13 -4.04
CA SER A 110 0.80 15.64 -5.17
C SER A 110 -0.72 15.36 -5.12
N SER A 111 -1.26 14.74 -4.07
CA SER A 111 -2.67 14.29 -4.07
C SER A 111 -3.42 14.49 -2.75
N TYR A 112 -2.93 15.34 -1.86
CA TYR A 112 -3.66 15.71 -0.65
C TYR A 112 -4.84 16.62 -1.01
N LYS A 113 -6.07 16.09 -0.92
CA LYS A 113 -7.26 16.94 -0.81
C LYS A 113 -7.53 17.16 0.68
N PHE A 114 -7.59 18.44 1.07
CA PHE A 114 -8.08 18.88 2.37
C PHE A 114 -9.60 18.87 2.37
#